data_AF-A0A4R2CRH8-F1
#
_entry.id   AF-A0A4R2CRH8-F1
#
_cell.length_a   1.000
_cell.length_b   1.000
_cell.length_c   1.000
_cell.angle_alpha   90.00
_cell.angle_beta   90.00
_cell.angle_gamma   90.00
#
_symmetry.space_group_name_H-M   'P 1'
#
loop_
_entity.id
_entity.type
_entity.pdbx_description
1 polymer ?
#
loop_
_entity_poly.entity_id
_entity_poly.type
_entity_poly.pdbx_seq_one_letter_code
_entity_poly.pdbx_strand_id
1 'polypeptide(L)'
;MSSSTLYAPLTAGAFLFGDSPGAHTAEAVAQAISQQGAARSALRSVRRLSASSVETVDREIGSVTGRLLDLDLGEILVSSWQKYSKLIESAERTQAAPGSEEIVELVTHRVSSTYTPHVDLAVERTLVHSFEFELELVFDVIGLEAVVRDGALAMVRAGECVVTATLTLDGARLAKKRHLVNLDLMVRLDPPRPLISGSDPVRTPAADSAATPIDARPSRWPEAVPLRSRGRG
;
A
#
# COMPACT_ATOMS: atom_id res chain seq x y z
N MET A 1 -22.75 -5.52 28.85
CA MET A 1 -21.60 -4.64 29.14
C MET A 1 -20.55 -4.93 28.08
N SER A 2 -20.43 -4.09 27.07
CA SER A 2 -19.50 -4.29 25.95
C SER A 2 -18.19 -3.60 26.29
N SER A 3 -17.17 -4.38 26.66
CA SER A 3 -15.80 -3.89 26.72
C SER A 3 -15.23 -3.93 25.31
N SER A 4 -15.40 -2.85 24.55
CA SER A 4 -14.66 -2.67 23.30
C SER A 4 -13.21 -2.34 23.67
N THR A 5 -12.40 -3.38 23.86
CA THR A 5 -10.94 -3.23 23.83
C THR A 5 -10.60 -2.84 22.40
N LEU A 6 -10.41 -1.55 22.15
CA LEU A 6 -9.87 -1.04 20.88
C LEU A 6 -8.42 -1.52 20.77
N TYR A 7 -8.23 -2.73 20.27
CA TYR A 7 -6.92 -3.34 20.09
C TYR A 7 -6.31 -2.78 18.81
N ALA A 8 -5.52 -1.70 18.88
CA ALA A 8 -4.96 -0.97 17.73
C ALA A 8 -4.44 -1.90 16.60
N PRO A 9 -4.57 -1.50 15.32
CA PRO A 9 -4.16 -2.35 14.21
C PRO A 9 -2.66 -2.64 14.28
N LEU A 10 -2.26 -3.86 13.93
CA LEU A 10 -0.84 -4.23 13.89
C LEU A 10 -0.21 -3.68 12.61
N THR A 11 0.54 -2.60 12.75
CA THR A 11 1.23 -1.96 11.61
C THR A 11 2.58 -2.61 11.32
N ALA A 12 3.09 -2.46 10.09
CA ALA A 12 4.44 -2.92 9.74
C ALA A 12 5.52 -2.28 10.63
N GLY A 13 5.34 -1.01 11.00
CA GLY A 13 6.22 -0.27 11.91
C GLY A 13 6.24 -0.86 13.32
N ALA A 14 5.07 -1.06 13.92
CA ALA A 14 4.94 -1.69 15.24
C ALA A 14 5.47 -3.13 15.23
N PHE A 15 5.21 -3.87 14.15
CA PHE A 15 5.73 -5.23 13.98
C PHE A 15 7.26 -5.25 13.93
N LEU A 16 7.89 -4.42 13.11
CA LEU A 16 9.35 -4.38 12.92
C LEU A 16 10.12 -3.82 14.12
N PHE A 17 9.63 -2.72 14.70
CA PHE A 17 10.37 -1.94 15.70
C PHE A 17 9.81 -2.05 17.12
N GLY A 18 8.65 -2.68 17.29
CA GLY A 18 7.95 -2.81 18.58
C GLY A 18 6.97 -1.67 18.84
N ASP A 19 6.06 -1.90 19.81
CA ASP A 19 4.95 -1.00 20.15
C ASP A 19 5.01 -0.57 21.62
N SER A 20 6.23 -0.34 22.14
CA SER A 20 6.41 0.12 23.52
C SER A 20 5.84 1.54 23.68
N PRO A 21 5.13 1.85 24.77
CA PRO A 21 4.66 3.22 25.03
C PRO A 21 5.85 4.20 25.00
N GLY A 22 5.85 5.13 24.04
CA GLY A 22 6.93 6.11 23.82
C GLY A 22 8.01 5.69 22.82
N ALA A 23 7.99 4.46 22.29
CA ALA A 23 8.82 4.07 21.15
C ALA A 23 8.18 4.58 19.86
N HIS A 24 8.63 5.72 19.38
CA HIS A 24 8.17 6.23 18.09
C HIS A 24 8.85 5.45 16.97
N THR A 25 8.08 4.77 16.11
CA THR A 25 8.61 4.07 14.92
C THR A 25 9.58 4.95 14.13
N ALA A 26 9.26 6.25 14.01
CA ALA A 26 10.12 7.24 13.36
C ALA A 26 11.52 7.34 13.99
N GLU A 27 11.63 7.35 15.32
CA GLU A 27 12.90 7.41 16.03
C GLU A 27 13.68 6.10 15.89
N ALA A 28 12.99 4.96 15.96
CA ALA A 28 13.62 3.66 15.77
C ALA A 28 14.19 3.50 14.35
N VAL A 29 13.46 3.99 13.34
CA VAL A 29 13.93 4.03 11.96
C VAL A 29 15.10 5.01 11.81
N ALA A 30 14.99 6.23 12.34
CA ALA A 30 16.09 7.22 12.30
C ALA A 30 17.38 6.64 12.92
N GLN A 31 17.25 5.95 14.05
CA GLN A 31 18.37 5.29 14.72
C GLN A 31 18.96 4.15 13.86
N ALA A 32 18.13 3.34 13.20
CA ALA A 32 18.59 2.30 12.29
C ALA A 32 19.33 2.88 11.06
N ILE A 33 18.82 3.97 10.48
CA ILE A 33 19.45 4.70 9.36
C ILE A 33 20.81 5.26 9.79
N SER A 34 20.87 5.88 10.97
CA SER A 34 22.11 6.46 11.50
C SER A 34 23.20 5.39 11.72
N GLN A 35 22.83 4.22 12.23
CA GLN A 35 23.72 3.07 12.40
C GLN A 35 24.28 2.54 11.07
N GLN A 36 23.47 2.55 10.01
CA GLN A 36 23.93 2.20 8.66
C GLN A 36 24.73 3.33 7.99
N GLY A 37 24.66 4.56 8.53
CA GLY A 37 25.36 5.72 7.99
C GLY A 37 24.86 6.14 6.61
N ALA A 38 23.63 5.79 6.24
CA ALA A 38 23.08 6.02 4.90
C ALA A 38 22.99 7.52 4.56
N ALA A 39 22.42 8.34 5.46
CA ALA A 39 22.39 9.79 5.25
C ALA A 39 23.79 10.41 5.20
N ARG A 40 24.70 9.98 6.09
CA ARG A 40 26.10 10.43 6.04
C ARG A 40 26.75 10.09 4.70
N SER A 41 26.43 8.94 4.11
CA SER A 41 26.96 8.51 2.81
C SER A 41 26.42 9.38 1.67
N ALA A 42 25.09 9.56 1.61
CA ALA A 42 24.41 10.40 0.62
C ALA A 42 24.90 11.86 0.66
N LEU A 43 25.16 12.37 1.87
CA LEU A 43 25.58 13.74 2.11
C LEU A 43 27.08 14.00 1.91
N ARG A 44 27.90 12.98 1.60
CA ARG A 44 29.36 13.18 1.38
C ARG A 44 29.66 14.14 0.24
N SER A 45 28.79 14.20 -0.77
CA SER A 45 28.89 15.10 -1.93
C SER A 45 28.57 16.56 -1.57
N VAL A 46 27.83 16.78 -0.48
CA VAL A 46 27.47 18.10 0.03
C VAL A 46 28.58 18.59 0.96
N ARG A 47 29.47 19.44 0.43
CA ARG A 47 30.52 20.08 1.24
C ARG A 47 29.89 20.90 2.38
N ARG A 48 30.33 20.66 3.62
CA ARG A 48 30.08 21.47 4.85
C ARG A 48 28.82 21.17 5.69
N LEU A 49 28.33 19.94 5.73
CA LEU A 49 27.28 19.60 6.71
C LEU A 49 27.87 19.27 8.09
N SER A 50 27.32 19.89 9.13
CA SER A 50 27.66 19.58 10.52
C SER A 50 27.10 18.21 10.92
N ALA A 51 27.63 17.61 12.00
CA ALA A 51 27.06 16.39 12.57
C ALA A 51 25.56 16.55 12.93
N SER A 52 25.18 17.72 13.45
CA SER A 52 23.77 18.05 13.76
C SER A 52 22.87 18.12 12.53
N SER A 53 23.41 18.50 11.37
CA SER A 53 22.65 18.53 10.12
C SER A 53 22.35 17.11 9.63
N VAL A 54 23.32 16.19 9.75
CA VAL A 54 23.13 14.78 9.40
C VAL A 54 22.10 14.12 10.31
N GLU A 55 22.15 14.38 11.62
CA GLU A 55 21.17 13.85 12.58
C GLU A 55 19.75 14.36 12.29
N THR A 56 19.62 15.62 11.87
CA THR A 56 18.32 16.19 11.46
C THR A 56 17.79 15.47 10.22
N VAL A 57 18.65 15.19 9.24
CA VAL A 57 18.26 14.43 8.04
C VAL A 57 17.83 13.00 8.41
N ASP A 58 18.58 12.31 9.28
CA ASP A 58 18.19 10.97 9.78
C ASP A 58 16.79 10.99 10.42
N ARG A 59 16.49 12.03 11.23
CA ARG A 59 15.19 12.18 11.89
C ARG A 59 14.05 12.45 10.91
N GLU A 60 14.27 13.32 9.93
CA GLU A 60 13.26 13.62 8.91
C GLU A 60 12.97 12.41 8.02
N ILE A 61 14.02 11.70 7.58
CA ILE A 61 13.84 10.44 6.84
C ILE A 61 13.10 9.43 7.73
N GLY A 62 13.50 9.27 8.99
CA GLY A 62 12.82 8.42 9.95
C GLY A 62 11.34 8.75 10.12
N SER A 63 10.98 10.03 10.19
CA SER A 63 9.59 10.51 10.27
C SER A 63 8.77 10.17 9.02
N VAL A 64 9.32 10.39 7.83
CA VAL A 64 8.65 10.05 6.56
C VAL A 64 8.49 8.54 6.44
N THR A 65 9.54 7.77 6.69
CA THR A 65 9.50 6.30 6.65
C THR A 65 8.58 5.73 7.73
N GLY A 66 8.54 6.32 8.93
CA GLY A 66 7.62 5.93 9.99
C GLY A 66 6.16 5.97 9.54
N ARG A 67 5.76 7.01 8.80
CA ARG A 67 4.42 7.10 8.20
C ARG A 67 4.19 6.10 7.07
N LEU A 68 5.23 5.80 6.28
CA LEU A 68 5.16 4.76 5.24
C LEU A 68 5.00 3.35 5.83
N LEU A 69 5.41 3.14 7.08
CA LEU A 69 5.27 1.89 7.81
C LEU A 69 3.97 1.77 8.60
N ASP A 70 3.07 2.76 8.50
CA ASP A 70 1.72 2.73 9.09
C ASP A 70 0.75 1.84 8.28
N LEU A 71 1.29 0.79 7.67
CA LEU A 71 0.54 -0.18 6.88
C LEU A 71 -0.03 -1.25 7.80
N ASP A 72 -1.35 -1.36 7.85
CA ASP A 72 -2.06 -2.39 8.59
C ASP A 72 -1.84 -3.77 7.93
N LEU A 73 -1.16 -4.66 8.66
CA LEU A 73 -0.84 -6.01 8.18
C LEU A 73 -2.10 -6.86 7.98
N GLY A 74 -3.14 -6.63 8.78
CA GLY A 74 -4.43 -7.31 8.66
C GLY A 74 -5.15 -6.92 7.37
N GLU A 75 -5.18 -5.63 7.03
CA GLU A 75 -5.80 -5.14 5.78
C GLU A 75 -5.07 -5.67 4.54
N ILE A 76 -3.73 -5.72 4.56
CA ILE A 76 -2.94 -6.30 3.46
C ILE A 76 -3.34 -7.77 3.25
N LEU A 77 -3.48 -8.53 4.33
CA LEU A 77 -3.86 -9.93 4.25
C LEU A 77 -5.30 -10.12 3.75
N VAL A 78 -6.26 -9.35 4.24
CA VAL A 78 -7.66 -9.36 3.77
C VAL A 78 -7.74 -9.03 2.28
N SER A 79 -7.03 -8.00 1.82
CA SER A 79 -7.00 -7.62 0.40
C SER A 79 -6.44 -8.73 -0.50
N SER A 80 -5.60 -9.61 0.05
CA SER A 80 -5.08 -10.77 -0.65
C SER A 80 -6.12 -11.89 -0.75
N TRP A 81 -6.95 -12.09 0.28
CA TRP A 81 -8.05 -13.05 0.28
C TRP A 81 -9.22 -12.66 -0.62
N GLN A 82 -9.47 -11.36 -0.80
CA GLN A 82 -10.45 -10.88 -1.78
C GLN A 82 -10.15 -11.33 -3.22
N LYS A 83 -8.92 -11.77 -3.51
CA LYS A 83 -8.51 -12.32 -4.81
C LYS A 83 -8.65 -13.84 -4.90
N TYR A 84 -9.04 -14.51 -3.81
CA TYR A 84 -9.11 -15.96 -3.75
C TYR A 84 -10.46 -16.46 -4.28
N SER A 85 -10.43 -17.18 -5.41
CA SER A 85 -11.63 -17.53 -6.16
C SER A 85 -12.67 -18.30 -5.32
N LYS A 86 -12.25 -19.21 -4.43
CA LYS A 86 -13.19 -19.95 -3.58
C LYS A 86 -13.98 -19.04 -2.63
N LEU A 87 -13.34 -17.97 -2.13
CA LEU A 87 -14.04 -16.98 -1.30
C LEU A 87 -15.02 -16.16 -2.13
N ILE A 88 -14.64 -15.79 -3.36
CA ILE A 88 -15.52 -15.08 -4.30
C ILE A 88 -16.73 -15.96 -4.65
N GLU A 89 -16.53 -17.22 -5.03
CA GLU A 89 -17.61 -18.16 -5.35
C GLU A 89 -18.55 -18.40 -4.17
N SER A 90 -18.00 -18.48 -2.96
CA SER A 90 -18.80 -18.59 -1.73
C SER A 90 -19.58 -17.32 -1.43
N ALA A 91 -18.98 -16.15 -1.68
CA ALA A 91 -19.66 -14.87 -1.57
C ALA A 91 -20.84 -14.77 -2.55
N GLU A 92 -20.67 -15.22 -3.80
CA GLU A 92 -21.74 -15.20 -4.80
C GLU A 92 -22.91 -16.09 -4.38
N ARG A 93 -22.63 -17.30 -3.88
CA ARG A 93 -23.66 -18.23 -3.41
C ARG A 93 -24.40 -17.71 -2.18
N THR A 94 -23.68 -17.17 -1.20
CA THR A 94 -24.29 -16.63 0.02
C THR A 94 -25.07 -15.35 -0.25
N GLN A 95 -24.64 -14.53 -1.22
CA GLN A 95 -25.41 -13.37 -1.68
C GLN A 95 -26.72 -13.77 -2.37
N ALA A 96 -26.71 -14.87 -3.14
CA ALA A 96 -27.90 -15.40 -3.81
C ALA A 96 -28.90 -16.07 -2.86
N ALA A 97 -28.50 -16.42 -1.64
CA ALA A 97 -29.33 -17.04 -0.61
C ALA A 97 -29.22 -16.28 0.73
N PRO A 98 -29.99 -15.18 0.91
CA PRO A 98 -29.89 -14.33 2.09
C PRO A 98 -30.01 -15.11 3.42
N GLY A 99 -29.11 -14.82 4.36
CA GLY A 99 -29.04 -15.50 5.66
C GLY A 99 -28.33 -16.85 5.63
N SER A 100 -27.82 -17.29 4.48
CA SER A 100 -26.91 -18.44 4.39
C SER A 100 -25.49 -18.06 4.79
N GLU A 101 -24.77 -19.05 5.34
CA GLU A 101 -23.38 -18.95 5.73
C GLU A 101 -22.62 -20.13 5.13
N GLU A 102 -21.43 -19.85 4.63
CA GLU A 102 -20.51 -20.87 4.15
C GLU A 102 -19.17 -20.74 4.88
N ILE A 103 -18.60 -21.88 5.27
CA ILE A 103 -17.26 -21.96 5.83
C ILE A 103 -16.33 -22.45 4.73
N VAL A 104 -15.32 -21.64 4.42
CA VAL A 104 -14.31 -21.91 3.38
C VAL A 104 -12.98 -22.20 4.07
N GLU A 105 -12.50 -23.43 3.94
CA GLU A 105 -11.14 -23.79 4.36
C GLU A 105 -10.12 -23.24 3.37
N LEU A 106 -9.24 -22.39 3.87
CA LEU A 106 -8.12 -21.82 3.12
C LEU A 106 -6.89 -22.70 3.38
N VAL A 107 -6.57 -23.55 2.39
CA VAL A 107 -5.35 -24.37 2.40
C VAL A 107 -4.15 -23.49 2.73
N THR A 108 -3.19 -24.03 3.50
CA THR A 108 -1.94 -23.35 3.86
C THR A 108 -1.32 -22.67 2.65
N HIS A 109 -1.19 -21.34 2.71
CA HIS A 109 -0.70 -20.56 1.59
C HIS A 109 0.23 -19.43 2.06
N ARG A 110 1.17 -19.09 1.18
CA ARG A 110 2.08 -17.97 1.36
C ARG A 110 1.55 -16.76 0.59
N VAL A 111 1.38 -15.65 1.30
CA VAL A 111 1.11 -14.33 0.71
C VAL A 111 2.37 -13.49 0.82
N SER A 112 2.80 -12.85 -0.26
CA SER A 112 3.93 -11.93 -0.27
C SER A 112 3.51 -10.58 -0.83
N SER A 113 4.01 -9.50 -0.22
CA SER A 113 3.81 -8.13 -0.70
C SER A 113 5.10 -7.34 -0.55
N THR A 114 5.46 -6.60 -1.60
CA THR A 114 6.66 -5.76 -1.61
C THR A 114 6.26 -4.32 -1.91
N TYR A 115 6.74 -3.40 -1.11
CA TYR A 115 6.52 -1.96 -1.26
C TYR A 115 7.86 -1.26 -1.43
N THR A 116 8.00 -0.43 -2.47
CA THR A 116 9.24 0.29 -2.79
C THR A 116 9.08 1.81 -2.75
N PRO A 117 8.77 2.41 -1.58
CA PRO A 117 8.68 3.86 -1.48
C PRO A 117 10.08 4.50 -1.55
N HIS A 118 10.14 5.75 -1.98
CA HIS A 118 11.38 6.53 -1.99
C HIS A 118 11.21 7.85 -1.24
N VAL A 119 12.33 8.38 -0.71
CA VAL A 119 12.40 9.68 -0.06
C VAL A 119 13.47 10.53 -0.74
N ASP A 120 13.04 11.64 -1.34
CA ASP A 120 13.94 12.60 -1.97
C ASP A 120 14.51 13.57 -0.94
N LEU A 121 15.83 13.63 -0.86
CA LEU A 121 16.56 14.65 -0.11
C LEU A 121 16.96 15.77 -1.07
N ALA A 122 16.40 16.96 -0.86
CA ALA A 122 16.76 18.15 -1.59
C ALA A 122 17.36 19.23 -0.67
N VAL A 123 18.44 19.87 -1.12
CA VAL A 123 19.04 21.04 -0.49
C VAL A 123 18.89 22.22 -1.45
N GLU A 124 18.28 23.31 -0.99
CA GLU A 124 18.01 24.49 -1.84
C GLU A 124 17.27 24.14 -3.15
N ARG A 125 16.32 23.19 -3.07
CA ARG A 125 15.54 22.63 -4.21
C ARG A 125 16.37 21.83 -5.23
N THR A 126 17.63 21.55 -4.94
CA THR A 126 18.45 20.64 -5.74
C THR A 126 18.38 19.25 -5.12
N LEU A 127 17.94 18.25 -5.89
CA LEU A 127 17.95 16.86 -5.45
C LEU A 127 19.40 16.43 -5.19
N VAL A 128 19.67 16.02 -3.96
CA VAL A 128 20.97 15.52 -3.50
C VAL A 128 21.02 14.01 -3.59
N HIS A 129 19.95 13.33 -3.15
CA HIS A 129 19.85 11.87 -3.14
C HIS A 129 18.37 11.45 -3.10
N SER A 130 18.07 10.30 -3.68
CA SER A 130 16.78 9.61 -3.52
C SER A 130 17.04 8.32 -2.76
N PHE A 131 16.52 8.23 -1.54
CA PHE A 131 16.61 7.04 -0.69
C PHE A 131 15.56 6.03 -1.11
N GLU A 132 15.97 4.85 -1.59
CA GLU A 132 15.05 3.78 -1.99
C GLU A 132 14.84 2.83 -0.81
N PHE A 133 13.60 2.72 -0.35
CA PHE A 133 13.22 1.75 0.67
C PHE A 133 12.58 0.55 0.00
N GLU A 134 12.80 -0.63 0.58
CA GLU A 134 12.05 -1.83 0.24
C GLU A 134 11.49 -2.44 1.52
N LEU A 135 10.16 -2.54 1.60
CA LEU A 135 9.46 -3.29 2.63
C LEU A 135 8.92 -4.57 2.00
N GLU A 136 9.50 -5.70 2.39
CA GLU A 136 9.03 -7.03 2.04
C GLU A 136 8.22 -7.61 3.21
N LEU A 137 6.99 -8.04 2.93
CA LEU A 137 6.09 -8.71 3.86
C LEU A 137 5.77 -10.11 3.34
N VAL A 138 5.97 -11.12 4.17
CA VAL A 138 5.61 -12.51 3.87
C VAL A 138 4.74 -13.05 4.99
N PHE A 139 3.57 -13.56 4.63
CA PHE A 139 2.59 -14.18 5.52
C PHE A 139 2.51 -15.67 5.17
N ASP A 140 2.96 -16.53 6.07
CA ASP A 140 2.71 -17.97 5.97
C ASP A 140 1.45 -18.29 6.80
N VAL A 141 0.31 -18.49 6.13
CA VAL A 141 -0.99 -18.75 6.76
C VAL A 141 -1.23 -20.25 6.85
N ILE A 142 -1.56 -20.75 8.04
CA ILE A 142 -1.75 -22.18 8.32
C ILE A 142 -3.15 -22.41 8.92
N GLY A 143 -3.89 -23.34 8.29
CA GLY A 143 -5.10 -23.95 8.88
C GLY A 143 -6.29 -23.02 9.06
N LEU A 144 -6.47 -22.04 8.17
CA LEU A 144 -7.45 -20.95 8.29
C LEU A 144 -8.85 -21.34 7.79
N GLU A 145 -9.88 -21.08 8.60
CA GLU A 145 -11.28 -21.13 8.19
C GLU A 145 -11.87 -19.73 8.03
N ALA A 146 -12.39 -19.42 6.85
CA ALA A 146 -13.07 -18.16 6.57
C ALA A 146 -14.58 -18.36 6.54
N VAL A 147 -15.31 -17.53 7.29
CA VAL A 147 -16.77 -17.53 7.32
C VAL A 147 -17.27 -16.44 6.37
N VAL A 148 -17.98 -16.86 5.34
CA VAL A 148 -18.60 -15.97 4.36
C VAL A 148 -20.11 -15.94 4.61
N ARG A 149 -20.67 -14.74 4.70
CA ARG A 149 -22.10 -14.52 4.93
C ARG A 149 -22.56 -13.32 4.11
N ASP A 150 -23.70 -13.45 3.44
CA ASP A 150 -24.32 -12.40 2.64
C ASP A 150 -23.35 -11.71 1.65
N GLY A 151 -22.42 -12.46 1.06
CA GLY A 151 -21.42 -11.94 0.11
C GLY A 151 -20.20 -11.25 0.74
N ALA A 152 -20.06 -11.28 2.07
CA ALA A 152 -18.96 -10.66 2.79
C ALA A 152 -18.17 -11.69 3.63
N LEU A 153 -16.86 -11.46 3.76
CA LEU A 153 -16.02 -12.11 4.75
C LEU A 153 -16.40 -11.56 6.13
N ALA A 154 -17.15 -12.37 6.88
CA ALA A 154 -17.71 -11.98 8.16
C ALA A 154 -16.78 -12.29 9.33
N MET A 155 -16.01 -13.37 9.23
CA MET A 155 -15.10 -13.80 10.29
C MET A 155 -14.00 -14.71 9.72
N VAL A 156 -12.85 -14.70 10.37
CA VAL A 156 -11.86 -15.76 10.27
C VAL A 156 -11.82 -16.50 11.60
N ARG A 157 -11.67 -17.82 11.53
CA ARG A 157 -11.54 -18.70 12.69
C ARG A 157 -10.29 -19.54 12.52
N ALA A 158 -9.65 -19.79 13.65
CA ALA A 158 -8.58 -20.78 13.80
C ALA A 158 -7.53 -20.66 12.70
N GLY A 159 -6.48 -19.88 12.92
CA GLY A 159 -5.42 -19.77 11.94
C GLY A 159 -4.16 -19.18 12.55
N GLU A 160 -3.03 -19.85 12.29
CA GLU A 160 -1.72 -19.35 12.65
C GLU A 160 -1.11 -18.63 11.46
N CYS A 161 -0.54 -17.46 11.69
CA CYS A 161 0.22 -16.75 10.67
C CYS A 161 1.63 -16.45 11.15
N VAL A 162 2.62 -16.97 10.41
CA VAL A 162 3.98 -16.50 10.60
C VAL A 162 4.20 -15.32 9.67
N VAL A 163 4.34 -14.14 10.26
CA VAL A 163 4.67 -12.92 9.53
C VAL A 163 6.18 -12.75 9.53
N THR A 164 6.74 -12.48 8.35
CA THR A 164 8.11 -12.01 8.20
C THR A 164 8.08 -10.64 7.53
N ALA A 165 8.66 -9.64 8.17
CA ALA A 165 8.84 -8.30 7.61
C ALA A 165 10.33 -8.00 7.50
N THR A 166 10.74 -7.46 6.35
CA THR A 166 12.10 -6.99 6.11
C THR A 166 12.02 -5.56 5.57
N LEU A 167 12.78 -4.65 6.18
CA LEU A 167 12.95 -3.28 5.68
C LEU A 167 14.40 -3.08 5.25
N THR A 168 14.59 -2.60 4.03
CA THR A 168 15.89 -2.21 3.50
C THR A 168 15.88 -0.76 3.02
N LEU A 169 17.08 -0.17 2.94
CA LEU A 169 17.36 1.17 2.44
C LEU A 169 18.59 1.10 1.54
N ASP A 170 18.45 1.47 0.28
CA ASP A 170 19.51 1.40 -0.74
C ASP A 170 20.20 0.01 -0.76
N GLY A 171 19.40 -1.05 -0.60
CA GLY A 171 19.86 -2.45 -0.50
C GLY A 171 20.45 -2.87 0.84
N ALA A 172 20.66 -1.95 1.80
CA ALA A 172 21.12 -2.26 3.14
C ALA A 172 19.94 -2.56 4.09
N ARG A 173 19.99 -3.69 4.80
CA ARG A 173 18.90 -4.09 5.71
C ARG A 173 18.87 -3.24 6.97
N LEU A 174 17.79 -2.49 7.16
CA LEU A 174 17.53 -1.70 8.36
C LEU A 174 16.93 -2.55 9.49
N ALA A 175 15.96 -3.40 9.15
CA ALA A 175 15.27 -4.24 10.12
C ALA A 175 14.78 -5.53 9.49
N LYS A 176 14.69 -6.59 10.29
CA LYS A 176 13.99 -7.83 9.93
C LYS A 176 13.40 -8.47 11.17
N LYS A 177 12.15 -8.87 11.09
CA LYS A 177 11.42 -9.48 12.20
C LYS A 177 10.54 -10.61 11.69
N ARG A 178 10.46 -11.68 12.48
CA ARG A 178 9.63 -12.85 12.18
C ARG A 178 8.94 -13.32 13.45
N HIS A 179 7.62 -13.36 13.45
CA HIS A 179 6.84 -13.81 14.60
C HIS A 179 5.56 -14.53 14.18
N LEU A 180 5.13 -15.43 15.06
CA LEU A 180 3.80 -16.04 15.01
C LEU A 180 2.78 -15.02 15.53
N VAL A 181 1.73 -14.80 14.76
CA VAL A 181 0.62 -13.89 15.05
C VAL A 181 -0.68 -14.68 14.94
N ASN A 182 -1.60 -14.43 15.87
CA ASN A 182 -2.95 -14.98 15.78
C ASN A 182 -3.77 -14.17 14.76
N LEU A 183 -4.28 -14.85 13.73
CA LEU A 183 -5.02 -14.19 12.65
C LEU A 183 -6.30 -13.50 13.12
N ASP A 184 -6.99 -14.08 14.11
CA ASP A 184 -8.23 -13.52 14.65
C ASP A 184 -7.98 -12.18 15.38
N LEU A 185 -6.75 -11.96 15.87
CA LEU A 185 -6.35 -10.69 16.49
C LEU A 185 -5.78 -9.69 15.48
N MET A 186 -5.17 -10.18 14.41
CA MET A 186 -4.55 -9.33 13.38
C MET A 186 -5.56 -8.80 12.37
N VAL A 187 -6.55 -9.61 11.99
CA VAL A 187 -7.51 -9.29 10.95
C VAL A 187 -8.81 -8.76 11.56
N ARG A 188 -9.22 -7.56 11.15
CA ARG A 188 -10.45 -6.94 11.63
C ARG A 188 -11.54 -7.02 10.57
N LEU A 189 -12.64 -7.67 10.92
CA LEU A 189 -13.80 -7.91 10.04
C LEU A 189 -15.09 -7.32 10.64
N ASP A 190 -14.97 -6.32 11.53
CA ASP A 190 -16.10 -5.53 12.01
C ASP A 190 -15.99 -4.09 11.48
N PRO A 191 -16.85 -3.68 10.52
CA PRO A 191 -17.91 -4.47 9.88
C PRO A 191 -17.37 -5.54 8.91
N PRO A 192 -18.17 -6.55 8.53
CA PRO A 192 -17.79 -7.57 7.54
C PRO A 192 -17.22 -6.97 6.26
N ARG A 193 -16.20 -7.63 5.69
CA ARG A 193 -15.48 -7.14 4.51
C ARG A 193 -16.09 -7.71 3.24
N PRO A 194 -16.67 -6.89 2.34
CA PRO A 194 -17.18 -7.38 1.06
C PRO A 194 -16.10 -8.13 0.26
N LEU A 195 -16.45 -9.30 -0.26
CA LEU A 195 -15.54 -10.10 -1.11
C LEU A 195 -15.77 -9.84 -2.59
N ILE A 196 -17.01 -9.49 -2.96
CA ILE A 196 -17.37 -9.06 -4.30
C ILE A 196 -17.28 -7.53 -4.29
N SER A 197 -16.33 -6.97 -5.06
CA SER A 197 -16.43 -5.56 -5.41
C SER A 197 -17.72 -5.41 -6.21
N GLY A 198 -18.71 -4.73 -5.65
CA GLY A 198 -19.83 -4.27 -6.45
C GLY A 198 -19.23 -3.59 -7.67
N SER A 199 -19.66 -4.00 -8.86
CA SER A 199 -19.54 -3.11 -10.00
C SER A 199 -20.09 -1.78 -9.51
N ASP A 200 -19.25 -0.74 -9.45
CA ASP A 200 -19.80 0.61 -9.50
C ASP A 200 -20.80 0.57 -10.65
N PRO A 201 -22.08 0.91 -10.45
CA PRO A 201 -22.87 1.27 -11.61
C PRO A 201 -22.07 2.42 -12.20
N VAL A 202 -21.38 2.15 -13.32
CA VAL A 202 -20.95 3.20 -14.24
C VAL A 202 -22.15 4.09 -14.30
N ARG A 203 -21.99 5.30 -13.75
CA ARG A 203 -22.96 6.36 -13.90
C ARG A 203 -22.92 6.63 -15.39
N THR A 204 -23.69 5.85 -16.15
CA THR A 204 -24.03 6.17 -17.52
C THR A 204 -24.47 7.61 -17.43
N PRO A 205 -23.76 8.57 -18.03
CA PRO A 205 -24.27 9.91 -18.12
C PRO A 205 -25.66 9.73 -18.70
N ALA A 206 -26.66 10.17 -17.95
CA ALA A 206 -28.03 10.18 -18.42
C ALA A 206 -27.96 10.70 -19.86
N ALA A 207 -28.44 9.89 -20.80
CA ALA A 207 -28.65 10.32 -22.15
C ALA A 207 -29.70 11.43 -22.06
N ASP A 208 -29.23 12.66 -21.87
CA ASP A 208 -29.99 13.84 -22.18
C ASP A 208 -30.24 13.78 -23.67
N SER A 209 -31.47 13.40 -23.98
CA SER A 209 -32.03 13.47 -25.31
C SER A 209 -32.04 14.92 -25.77
N ALA A 210 -31.74 15.05 -27.07
CA ALA A 210 -32.06 16.14 -27.98
C ALA A 210 -31.12 17.35 -28.00
N ALA A 211 -30.05 17.20 -28.78
CA ALA A 211 -29.58 18.27 -29.65
C ALA A 211 -29.67 17.82 -31.12
N THR A 212 -30.51 18.53 -31.86
CA THR A 212 -30.85 18.42 -33.29
C THR A 212 -29.60 18.41 -34.21
N PRO A 213 -29.61 17.69 -35.35
CA PRO A 213 -28.48 17.71 -36.28
C PRO A 213 -28.37 19.04 -37.02
N ILE A 214 -27.19 19.66 -36.99
CA ILE A 214 -26.80 20.70 -37.96
C ILE A 214 -25.92 20.02 -39.01
N ASP A 215 -26.51 19.80 -40.17
CA ASP A 215 -25.81 19.64 -41.43
C ASP A 215 -25.75 21.02 -42.11
N ALA A 216 -24.55 21.51 -42.46
CA ALA A 216 -24.29 22.28 -43.70
C ALA A 216 -22.84 22.83 -43.78
N ARG A 217 -22.03 22.10 -44.57
CA ARG A 217 -21.02 22.56 -45.56
C ARG A 217 -19.67 23.20 -45.16
N PRO A 218 -18.62 22.96 -45.99
CA PRO A 218 -17.24 23.34 -45.72
C PRO A 218 -16.90 24.74 -46.25
N SER A 219 -16.11 25.51 -45.49
CA SER A 219 -15.55 26.78 -45.95
C SER A 219 -14.02 26.75 -45.92
N ARG A 220 -13.49 26.77 -47.14
CA ARG A 220 -12.13 27.03 -47.63
C ARG A 220 -11.18 27.75 -46.67
N TRP A 221 -9.97 27.21 -46.55
CA TRP A 221 -8.77 27.94 -46.12
C TRP A 221 -8.04 28.48 -47.36
N PRO A 222 -7.46 29.69 -47.35
CA PRO A 222 -6.73 30.23 -48.48
C PRO A 222 -5.33 29.59 -48.61
N GLU A 223 -4.97 29.24 -49.85
CA GLU A 223 -3.64 28.79 -50.25
C GLU A 223 -2.56 29.82 -49.91
N ALA A 224 -1.46 29.32 -49.33
CA ALA A 224 -0.23 30.07 -49.14
C ALA A 224 0.50 30.24 -50.48
N VAL A 225 0.87 31.50 -50.78
CA VAL A 225 1.72 31.91 -51.89
C VAL A 225 3.14 31.34 -51.70
N PRO A 226 3.74 30.63 -52.68
CA PRO A 226 5.13 30.22 -52.58
C PRO A 226 6.08 31.37 -52.92
N LEU A 227 7.02 31.60 -52.00
CA LEU A 227 8.19 32.46 -52.15
C LEU A 227 9.12 31.91 -53.25
N ARG A 228 9.55 32.81 -54.14
CA ARG A 228 10.52 32.60 -55.22
C ARG A 228 11.86 32.09 -54.67
N SER A 229 12.35 30.99 -55.22
CA SER A 229 13.78 30.66 -55.21
C SER A 229 14.37 30.94 -56.61
N ARG A 230 15.55 31.56 -56.59
CA ARG A 230 16.37 31.93 -57.75
C ARG A 230 16.97 30.70 -58.45
N GLY A 231 17.12 30.79 -59.77
CA GLY A 231 18.41 30.48 -60.42
C GLY A 231 18.38 29.69 -61.72
N ARG A 232 18.52 30.39 -62.86
CA ARG A 232 19.55 30.21 -63.92
C ARG A 232 19.03 30.73 -65.28
N GLY A 233 19.88 31.50 -65.96
CA GLY A 233 19.68 32.09 -67.28
C GLY A 233 20.09 33.55 -67.28
#